data_AF-A0A924AAH8-F1
#
_entry.id   AF-A0A924AAH8-F1
#
_cell.length_a   1.000
_cell.length_b   1.000
_cell.length_c   1.000
_cell.angle_alpha   90.00
_cell.angle_beta   90.00
_cell.angle_gamma   90.00
#
_symmetry.space_group_name_H-M   'P 1'
#
loop_
_entity.id
_entity.type
_entity.pdbx_description
1 polymer ?
#
loop_
_entity_poly.entity_id
_entity_poly.type
_entity_poly.pdbx_seq_one_letter_code
_entity_poly.pdbx_strand_id
1 'polypeptide(L)'
;MMVKKLMLPFLSLFFFPSLLVAQNFGGNPASLRWQQINTATSRVIFPVGLDSQANRISNIVQLLDNTTTPTIGNKQRKWNIVLLNQTTIPNAYVRLAPVMSELNMVPGQNSFSNGSVRWDDNLIIHENRHMQQFANFNTGLTKAFSFVLGQQGQLLANGIAIPDYFFEGDAVWQETLVSAQGRGRLPNFYNGFRALAIANKNYSWMKIRSGSLKNYTPDHYDLGYQLVAYGNEKYGNDFWHKVTSDAVHFKGLFFAFSKAIERYSGKTYHQFRQDALDYFRAQTMAKSQPASEPAYITKIEKNTVADYFFSAFVNDDTIIVAKQSYKKASAFYLIIKGKEKKIRTTNLVIDNYFNYNNGKVVYASYQSDPRWANRNYSNIQLLDIYTKKQRQLTFKSKYFSPVFSNNGMEILTVNVKANAA
;
A
#
# COMPACT_ATOMS: atom_id res chain seq x y z
N MET A 1 -71.73 -9.97 0.20
CA MET A 1 -71.61 -8.53 0.55
C MET A 1 -70.46 -8.40 1.54
N MET A 2 -69.58 -7.40 1.37
CA MET A 2 -68.45 -7.03 2.26
C MET A 2 -67.22 -7.96 2.31
N VAL A 3 -66.28 -7.75 1.38
CA VAL A 3 -64.84 -7.69 1.70
C VAL A 3 -64.25 -6.51 0.92
N LYS A 4 -64.52 -5.30 1.39
CA LYS A 4 -63.76 -4.09 1.04
C LYS A 4 -63.18 -3.57 2.36
N LYS A 5 -61.93 -3.13 2.30
CA LYS A 5 -61.11 -2.50 3.36
C LYS A 5 -60.21 -3.44 4.16
N LEU A 6 -59.11 -3.89 3.54
CA LEU A 6 -57.87 -4.17 4.28
C LEU A 6 -56.58 -4.12 3.42
N MET A 7 -56.61 -3.54 2.22
CA MET A 7 -55.41 -3.40 1.37
C MET A 7 -54.86 -1.97 1.28
N LEU A 8 -55.32 -1.04 2.12
CA LEU A 8 -54.79 0.34 2.13
C LEU A 8 -53.68 0.64 3.16
N PRO A 9 -53.46 -0.13 4.27
CA PRO A 9 -52.33 0.16 5.15
C PRO A 9 -51.03 -0.57 4.76
N PHE A 10 -51.08 -1.50 3.80
CA PHE A 10 -49.87 -2.22 3.34
C PHE A 10 -49.13 -1.50 2.20
N LEU A 11 -49.82 -0.67 1.42
CA LEU A 11 -49.22 0.08 0.33
C LEU A 11 -48.46 1.33 0.82
N SER A 12 -48.84 1.90 1.96
CA SER A 12 -48.17 3.07 2.55
C SER A 12 -46.80 2.75 3.16
N LEU A 13 -46.48 1.48 3.44
CA LEU A 13 -45.14 1.06 3.86
C LEU A 13 -44.11 1.06 2.72
N PHE A 14 -44.55 0.99 1.46
CA PHE A 14 -43.64 0.97 0.29
C PHE A 14 -43.32 2.36 -0.27
N PHE A 15 -44.04 3.41 0.14
CA PHE A 15 -43.87 4.78 -0.38
C PHE A 15 -43.12 5.73 0.56
N PHE A 16 -42.70 5.27 1.74
CA PHE A 16 -41.70 5.96 2.55
C PHE A 16 -40.40 5.20 2.46
N PRO A 17 -39.50 5.49 1.49
CA PRO A 17 -38.11 5.16 1.68
C PRO A 17 -37.66 5.99 2.88
N SER A 18 -37.73 5.39 4.08
CA SER A 18 -36.98 5.88 5.20
C SER A 18 -35.54 5.84 4.72
N LEU A 19 -34.98 7.02 4.44
CA LEU A 19 -33.56 7.19 4.25
C LEU A 19 -32.92 6.86 5.59
N LEU A 20 -32.79 5.57 5.87
CA LEU A 20 -31.95 5.07 6.93
C LEU A 20 -30.54 5.45 6.51
N VAL A 21 -30.07 6.58 7.03
CA VAL A 21 -28.68 7.00 6.96
C VAL A 21 -27.91 6.09 7.91
N ALA A 22 -27.83 4.80 7.56
CA ALA A 22 -26.96 3.87 8.24
C ALA A 22 -25.54 4.14 7.75
N GLN A 23 -24.65 4.44 8.69
CA GLN A 23 -23.23 4.46 8.37
C GLN A 23 -22.77 3.02 8.13
N ASN A 24 -22.24 2.74 6.94
CA ASN A 24 -21.71 1.41 6.61
C ASN A 24 -20.34 1.19 7.28
N PHE A 25 -20.34 1.07 8.61
CA PHE A 25 -19.17 0.69 9.43
C PHE A 25 -19.11 -0.81 9.69
N GLY A 26 -19.75 -1.62 8.83
CA GLY A 26 -19.71 -3.07 8.90
C GLY A 26 -18.29 -3.60 9.03
N GLY A 27 -18.14 -4.74 9.71
CA GLY A 27 -16.83 -5.35 9.95
C GLY A 27 -16.08 -4.82 11.18
N ASN A 28 -16.55 -3.76 11.83
CA ASN A 28 -16.00 -3.26 13.10
C ASN A 28 -16.78 -3.79 14.32
N PRO A 29 -16.14 -4.08 15.47
CA PRO A 29 -16.85 -4.45 16.69
C PRO A 29 -17.89 -3.41 17.11
N ALA A 30 -19.11 -3.87 17.43
CA ALA A 30 -20.21 -3.00 17.88
C ALA A 30 -19.91 -2.23 19.19
N SER A 31 -18.91 -2.67 19.96
CA SER A 31 -18.46 -1.99 21.17
C SER A 31 -17.56 -0.77 20.89
N LEU A 32 -17.07 -0.58 19.66
CA LEU A 32 -16.29 0.60 19.32
C LEU A 32 -17.16 1.86 19.37
N ARG A 33 -16.69 2.85 20.12
CA ARG A 33 -17.30 4.18 20.20
C ARG A 33 -16.57 5.09 19.23
N TRP A 34 -17.33 5.74 18.35
CA TRP A 34 -16.81 6.59 17.30
C TRP A 34 -17.03 8.06 17.64
N GLN A 35 -16.06 8.88 17.24
CA GLN A 35 -16.09 10.34 17.25
C GLN A 35 -15.80 10.85 15.84
N GLN A 36 -16.03 12.14 15.62
CA GLN A 36 -15.70 12.78 14.36
C GLN A 36 -15.20 14.21 14.54
N ILE A 37 -14.29 14.62 13.65
CA ILE A 37 -13.94 16.01 13.40
C ILE A 37 -14.47 16.34 12.00
N ASN A 38 -15.28 17.40 11.91
CA ASN A 38 -15.97 17.76 10.69
C ASN A 38 -15.62 19.20 10.29
N THR A 39 -14.90 19.35 9.19
CA THR A 39 -14.47 20.63 8.60
C THR A 39 -15.22 20.89 7.29
N ALA A 40 -14.87 21.96 6.58
CA ALA A 40 -15.42 22.23 5.25
C ALA A 40 -14.98 21.18 4.21
N THR A 41 -13.73 20.70 4.26
CA THR A 41 -13.13 19.83 3.24
C THR A 41 -13.00 18.36 3.68
N SER A 42 -13.17 18.05 4.96
CA SER A 42 -13.07 16.68 5.44
C SER A 42 -14.01 16.37 6.61
N ARG A 43 -14.34 15.09 6.76
CA ARG A 43 -14.94 14.51 7.96
C ARG A 43 -14.07 13.33 8.39
N VAL A 44 -13.26 13.53 9.41
CA VAL A 44 -12.41 12.49 9.99
C VAL A 44 -13.23 11.74 11.06
N ILE A 45 -13.43 10.45 10.88
CA ILE A 45 -14.23 9.57 11.74
C ILE A 45 -13.30 8.54 12.37
N PHE A 46 -13.30 8.45 13.69
CA PHE A 46 -12.28 7.68 14.42
C PHE A 46 -12.83 7.08 15.71
N PRO A 47 -12.31 5.93 16.17
CA PRO A 47 -12.62 5.40 17.49
C PRO A 47 -11.99 6.26 18.59
N VAL A 48 -12.65 6.32 19.76
CA VAL A 48 -12.12 6.97 20.98
C VAL A 48 -10.67 6.52 21.26
N GLY A 49 -9.78 7.47 21.55
CA GLY A 49 -8.36 7.23 21.80
C GLY A 49 -7.45 7.49 20.60
N LEU A 50 -8.00 8.02 19.49
CA LEU A 50 -7.24 8.51 18.33
C LEU A 50 -7.39 10.02 18.11
N ASP A 51 -7.80 10.76 19.14
CA ASP A 51 -8.13 12.19 19.09
C ASP A 51 -6.97 13.04 18.53
N SER A 52 -5.73 12.75 18.96
CA SER A 52 -4.54 13.46 18.48
C SER A 52 -4.26 13.18 17.00
N GLN A 53 -4.36 11.92 16.58
CA GLN A 53 -4.15 11.51 15.18
C GLN A 53 -5.24 12.10 14.28
N ALA A 54 -6.50 12.09 14.73
CA ALA A 54 -7.62 12.64 13.97
C ALA A 54 -7.50 14.16 13.77
N ASN A 55 -7.10 14.89 14.82
CA ASN A 55 -6.80 16.33 14.70
C ASN A 55 -5.64 16.59 13.73
N ARG A 56 -4.56 15.81 13.85
CA ARG A 56 -3.40 15.93 12.96
C ARG A 56 -3.77 15.69 11.50
N ILE A 57 -4.51 14.62 11.23
CA ILE A 57 -5.01 14.27 9.89
C ILE A 57 -5.91 15.39 9.34
N SER A 58 -6.86 15.89 10.13
CA SER A 58 -7.74 16.99 9.73
C SER A 58 -6.97 18.26 9.36
N ASN A 59 -5.90 18.57 10.09
CA ASN A 59 -5.05 19.74 9.81
C ASN A 59 -4.17 19.54 8.58
N ILE A 60 -3.61 18.33 8.39
CA ILE A 60 -2.82 18.02 7.19
C ILE A 60 -3.68 18.07 5.93
N VAL A 61 -4.92 17.55 5.97
CA VAL A 61 -5.82 17.66 4.82
C VAL A 61 -6.08 19.13 4.45
N GLN A 62 -6.41 19.98 5.43
CA GLN A 62 -6.61 21.42 5.17
C GLN A 62 -5.36 22.10 4.61
N LEU A 63 -4.17 21.73 5.10
CA LEU A 63 -2.91 22.24 4.58
C LEU A 63 -2.72 21.83 3.11
N LEU A 64 -2.79 20.53 2.82
CA LEU A 64 -2.54 19.99 1.49
C LEU A 64 -3.59 20.42 0.45
N ASP A 65 -4.85 20.56 0.89
CA ASP A 65 -5.92 21.08 0.06
C ASP A 65 -5.56 22.47 -0.49
N ASN A 66 -4.88 23.30 0.30
CA ASN A 66 -4.43 24.63 -0.08
C ASN A 66 -3.07 24.65 -0.79
N THR A 67 -2.14 23.75 -0.45
CA THR A 67 -0.76 23.81 -0.95
C THR A 67 -0.48 22.91 -2.15
N THR A 68 -1.10 21.73 -2.26
CA THR A 68 -0.78 20.76 -3.31
C THR A 68 -1.91 20.48 -4.30
N THR A 69 -3.18 20.70 -3.95
CA THR A 69 -4.29 20.61 -4.93
C THR A 69 -4.02 21.42 -6.21
N PRO A 70 -3.54 22.68 -6.15
CA PRO A 70 -3.26 23.49 -7.34
C PRO A 70 -2.32 22.85 -8.37
N THR A 71 -1.50 21.87 -7.96
CA THR A 71 -0.56 21.16 -8.86
C THR A 71 -1.22 20.14 -9.79
N ILE A 72 -2.48 19.77 -9.53
CA ILE A 72 -3.24 18.80 -10.35
C ILE A 72 -4.60 19.34 -10.81
N GLY A 73 -4.96 20.56 -10.38
CA GLY A 73 -6.19 21.26 -10.72
C GLY A 73 -6.66 22.14 -9.57
N ASN A 74 -7.93 22.55 -9.56
CA ASN A 74 -8.47 23.43 -8.51
C ASN A 74 -9.76 22.89 -7.86
N LYS A 75 -10.19 21.69 -8.24
CA LYS A 75 -11.39 21.08 -7.66
C LYS A 75 -11.06 20.45 -6.32
N GLN A 76 -11.87 20.81 -5.33
CA GLN A 76 -11.88 20.18 -4.02
C GLN A 76 -13.22 19.49 -3.81
N ARG A 77 -13.21 18.48 -2.94
CA ARG A 77 -14.38 17.71 -2.54
C ARG A 77 -14.28 17.43 -1.07
N LYS A 78 -15.42 17.40 -0.36
CA LYS A 78 -15.47 16.92 1.01
C LYS A 78 -15.30 15.40 1.07
N TRP A 79 -14.32 14.92 1.83
CA TRP A 79 -14.03 13.49 2.00
C TRP A 79 -14.36 12.98 3.41
N ASN A 80 -14.93 11.77 3.49
CA ASN A 80 -14.97 11.02 4.74
C ASN A 80 -13.64 10.26 4.89
N ILE A 81 -12.97 10.38 6.03
CA ILE A 81 -11.70 9.70 6.31
C ILE A 81 -11.91 8.87 7.57
N VAL A 82 -11.80 7.55 7.47
CA VAL A 82 -12.07 6.63 8.58
C VAL A 82 -10.77 6.07 9.12
N LEU A 83 -10.54 6.23 10.43
CA LEU A 83 -9.36 5.68 11.11
C LEU A 83 -9.68 4.31 11.69
N LEU A 84 -8.98 3.28 11.26
CA LEU A 84 -9.14 1.90 11.71
C LEU A 84 -7.95 1.48 12.58
N ASN A 85 -8.18 1.23 13.87
CA ASN A 85 -7.13 0.81 14.82
C ASN A 85 -7.22 -0.67 15.23
N GLN A 86 -8.14 -1.45 14.65
CA GLN A 86 -8.35 -2.85 15.02
C GLN A 86 -7.61 -3.85 14.12
N THR A 87 -7.09 -3.39 12.97
CA THR A 87 -6.24 -4.19 12.09
C THR A 87 -4.78 -4.18 12.54
N THR A 88 -3.97 -5.10 12.01
CA THR A 88 -2.53 -5.24 12.18
C THR A 88 -1.80 -5.15 10.84
N ILE A 89 -2.55 -5.15 9.73
CA ILE A 89 -2.04 -4.97 8.38
C ILE A 89 -1.94 -3.46 8.11
N PRO A 90 -0.73 -2.92 7.92
CA PRO A 90 -0.56 -1.52 7.52
C PRO A 90 -1.12 -1.33 6.12
N ASN A 91 -2.07 -0.42 5.96
CA ASN A 91 -2.64 -0.07 4.66
C ASN A 91 -3.40 1.25 4.74
N ALA A 92 -3.63 1.87 3.60
CA ALA A 92 -4.66 2.86 3.42
C ALA A 92 -5.16 2.81 1.97
N TYR A 93 -6.31 3.43 1.72
CA TYR A 93 -6.81 3.59 0.35
C TYR A 93 -7.91 4.66 0.29
N VAL A 94 -8.11 5.20 -0.91
CA VAL A 94 -9.27 6.02 -1.28
C VAL A 94 -10.18 5.23 -2.23
N ARG A 95 -11.49 5.28 -1.97
CA ARG A 95 -12.52 4.74 -2.87
C ARG A 95 -13.58 5.79 -3.18
N LEU A 96 -14.23 5.65 -4.34
CA LEU A 96 -15.32 6.52 -4.75
C LEU A 96 -16.71 5.97 -4.43
N ALA A 97 -16.89 4.66 -4.27
CA ALA A 97 -18.21 4.04 -4.07
C ALA A 97 -18.28 3.21 -2.76
N PRO A 98 -18.67 3.81 -1.63
CA PRO A 98 -18.93 5.24 -1.42
C PRO A 98 -17.64 6.07 -1.32
N VAL A 99 -17.75 7.39 -1.42
CA VAL A 99 -16.61 8.32 -1.33
C VAL A 99 -16.06 8.35 0.09
N MET A 100 -14.88 7.75 0.26
CA MET A 100 -14.16 7.75 1.51
C MET A 100 -12.71 7.29 1.36
N SER A 101 -11.91 7.66 2.35
CA SER A 101 -10.60 7.08 2.61
C SER A 101 -10.64 6.26 3.90
N GLU A 102 -9.93 5.13 3.94
CA GLU A 102 -9.71 4.35 5.16
C GLU A 102 -8.23 4.27 5.47
N LEU A 103 -7.85 4.58 6.71
CA LEU A 103 -6.46 4.56 7.17
C LEU A 103 -6.31 3.49 8.27
N ASN A 104 -5.49 2.46 8.04
CA ASN A 104 -5.16 1.47 9.08
C ASN A 104 -4.04 2.02 9.95
N MET A 105 -4.39 2.38 11.18
CA MET A 105 -3.54 3.17 12.08
C MET A 105 -2.42 2.37 12.75
N VAL A 106 -2.34 1.05 12.53
CA VAL A 106 -1.24 0.22 13.03
C VAL A 106 -0.09 0.23 12.01
N PRO A 107 1.11 0.73 12.38
CA PRO A 107 2.23 0.83 11.46
C PRO A 107 2.85 -0.54 11.15
N GLY A 108 3.45 -0.64 9.97
CA GLY A 108 4.32 -1.75 9.62
C GLY A 108 5.61 -1.72 10.47
N GLN A 109 6.23 -2.89 10.65
CA GLN A 109 7.45 -3.03 11.45
C GLN A 109 8.74 -2.73 10.65
N ASN A 110 8.62 -2.54 9.33
CA ASN A 110 9.75 -2.27 8.44
C ASN A 110 9.82 -0.79 8.05
N SER A 111 10.72 -0.05 8.70
CA SER A 111 10.96 1.37 8.39
C SER A 111 11.80 1.61 7.12
N PHE A 112 12.36 0.57 6.48
CA PHE A 112 13.14 0.73 5.25
C PHE A 112 12.28 0.87 3.99
N SER A 113 11.02 0.40 4.04
CA SER A 113 10.10 0.47 2.89
C SER A 113 9.33 1.79 2.82
N ASN A 114 8.83 2.28 3.95
CA ASN A 114 7.97 3.47 4.01
C ASN A 114 8.64 4.66 4.70
N GLY A 115 9.88 4.49 5.16
CA GLY A 115 10.58 5.47 5.98
C GLY A 115 10.18 5.41 7.45
N SER A 116 10.60 6.45 8.17
CA SER A 116 10.48 6.67 9.61
C SER A 116 9.69 7.95 9.94
N VAL A 117 9.01 8.52 8.94
CA VAL A 117 8.00 9.56 9.20
C VAL A 117 6.86 8.98 10.04
N ARG A 118 6.15 9.84 10.76
CA ARG A 118 4.99 9.39 11.54
C ARG A 118 3.99 8.68 10.63
N TRP A 119 3.43 7.57 11.11
CA TRP A 119 2.60 6.70 10.30
C TRP A 119 1.31 7.36 9.81
N ASP A 120 0.64 8.11 10.69
CA ASP A 120 -0.55 8.90 10.35
C ASP A 120 -0.27 9.94 9.26
N ASP A 121 0.91 10.57 9.28
CA ASP A 121 1.35 11.50 8.23
C ASP A 121 1.60 10.79 6.91
N ASN A 122 2.34 9.68 6.95
CA ASN A 122 2.67 8.90 5.76
C ASN A 122 1.40 8.51 5.00
N LEU A 123 0.42 7.95 5.73
CA LEU A 123 -0.86 7.56 5.18
C LEU A 123 -1.63 8.77 4.61
N ILE A 124 -1.86 9.81 5.40
CA ILE A 124 -2.73 10.89 4.93
C ILE A 124 -2.10 11.71 3.81
N ILE A 125 -0.78 11.87 3.79
CA ILE A 125 -0.08 12.58 2.71
C ILE A 125 -0.26 11.80 1.40
N HIS A 126 -0.13 10.48 1.42
CA HIS A 126 -0.34 9.64 0.25
C HIS A 126 -1.81 9.67 -0.22
N GLU A 127 -2.73 9.32 0.68
CA GLU A 127 -4.15 9.19 0.34
C GLU A 127 -4.79 10.53 -0.03
N ASN A 128 -4.34 11.65 0.56
CA ASN A 128 -4.83 12.96 0.17
C ASN A 128 -4.49 13.27 -1.29
N ARG A 129 -3.39 12.75 -1.83
CA ARG A 129 -3.12 12.92 -3.26
C ARG A 129 -4.15 12.19 -4.13
N HIS A 130 -4.54 10.97 -3.76
CA HIS A 130 -5.65 10.30 -4.44
C HIS A 130 -6.98 11.05 -4.31
N MET A 131 -7.26 11.63 -3.14
CA MET A 131 -8.43 12.50 -2.95
C MET A 131 -8.42 13.70 -3.91
N GLN A 132 -7.28 14.37 -4.09
CA GLN A 132 -7.09 15.46 -5.05
C GLN A 132 -7.25 14.99 -6.49
N GLN A 133 -6.61 13.86 -6.85
CA GLN A 133 -6.73 13.25 -8.18
C GLN A 133 -8.19 12.94 -8.52
N PHE A 134 -8.91 12.23 -7.65
CA PHE A 134 -10.32 11.90 -7.88
C PHE A 134 -11.23 13.13 -7.93
N ALA A 135 -10.96 14.18 -7.17
CA ALA A 135 -11.71 15.43 -7.25
C ALA A 135 -11.51 16.14 -8.61
N ASN A 136 -10.29 16.14 -9.13
CA ASN A 136 -9.92 16.84 -10.36
C ASN A 136 -10.19 16.02 -11.63
N PHE A 137 -10.19 14.69 -11.53
CA PHE A 137 -10.43 13.81 -12.68
C PHE A 137 -11.91 13.60 -12.99
N ASN A 138 -12.83 14.17 -12.19
CA ASN A 138 -14.24 14.25 -12.54
C ASN A 138 -14.55 15.48 -13.42
N THR A 139 -13.98 15.51 -14.63
CA THR A 139 -14.13 16.57 -15.65
C THR A 139 -14.37 15.96 -17.02
N GLY A 140 -14.79 16.77 -18.01
CA GLY A 140 -14.95 16.33 -19.39
C GLY A 140 -15.80 15.07 -19.56
N LEU A 141 -15.29 14.13 -20.35
CA LEU A 141 -15.98 12.86 -20.64
C LEU A 141 -16.08 11.97 -19.39
N THR A 142 -15.10 11.98 -18.48
CA THR A 142 -15.21 11.27 -17.19
C THR A 142 -16.42 11.75 -16.38
N LYS A 143 -16.75 13.05 -16.43
CA LYS A 143 -17.96 13.59 -15.79
C LYS A 143 -19.25 13.04 -16.39
N ALA A 144 -19.27 12.79 -17.70
CA ALA A 144 -20.42 12.15 -18.34
C ALA A 144 -20.61 10.70 -17.85
N PHE A 145 -19.53 9.92 -17.72
CA PHE A 145 -19.58 8.59 -17.11
C PHE A 145 -20.05 8.64 -15.65
N SER A 146 -19.54 9.60 -14.88
CA SER A 146 -19.96 9.82 -13.50
C SER A 146 -21.44 10.17 -13.39
N PHE A 147 -22.01 10.87 -14.37
CA PHE A 147 -23.43 11.22 -14.40
C PHE A 147 -24.31 9.98 -14.67
N VAL A 148 -23.91 9.12 -15.61
CA VAL A 148 -24.69 7.94 -16.03
C VAL A 148 -24.60 6.79 -15.02
N LEU A 149 -23.39 6.48 -14.55
CA LEU A 149 -23.11 5.29 -13.72
C LEU A 149 -22.66 5.64 -12.29
N GLY A 150 -22.82 6.91 -11.89
CA GLY A 150 -22.42 7.39 -10.57
C GLY A 150 -20.92 7.29 -10.32
N GLN A 151 -20.56 7.06 -9.05
CA GLN A 151 -19.17 6.93 -8.60
C GLN A 151 -18.40 5.79 -9.29
N GLN A 152 -19.09 4.70 -9.65
CA GLN A 152 -18.50 3.59 -10.39
C GLN A 152 -18.17 3.96 -11.84
N GLY A 153 -19.03 4.78 -12.46
CA GLY A 153 -18.76 5.38 -13.77
C GLY A 153 -17.48 6.20 -13.79
N GLN A 154 -17.29 7.03 -12.76
CA GLN A 154 -16.07 7.81 -12.62
C GLN A 154 -14.83 6.91 -12.50
N LEU A 155 -14.88 5.84 -11.67
CA LEU A 155 -13.77 4.90 -11.52
C LEU A 155 -13.41 4.22 -12.85
N LEU A 156 -14.40 3.77 -13.60
CA LEU A 156 -14.19 3.15 -14.91
C LEU A 156 -13.51 4.12 -15.88
N ALA A 157 -14.05 5.34 -16.02
CA ALA A 157 -13.49 6.32 -16.94
C ALA A 157 -12.07 6.74 -16.55
N ASN A 158 -11.81 6.94 -15.25
CA ASN A 158 -10.47 7.22 -14.73
C ASN A 158 -9.48 6.09 -15.05
N GLY A 159 -9.88 4.82 -14.84
CA GLY A 159 -9.02 3.66 -15.10
C GLY A 159 -8.70 3.43 -16.58
N ILE A 160 -9.56 3.92 -17.50
CA ILE A 160 -9.27 3.94 -18.93
C ILE A 160 -8.34 5.10 -19.29
N ALA A 161 -8.57 6.27 -18.71
CA ALA A 161 -7.88 7.51 -19.06
C ALA A 161 -6.46 7.59 -18.49
N ILE A 162 -6.26 7.14 -17.25
CA ILE A 162 -5.03 7.34 -16.47
C ILE A 162 -4.46 5.98 -16.04
N PRO A 163 -3.18 5.69 -16.30
CA PRO A 163 -2.57 4.43 -15.88
C PRO A 163 -2.38 4.37 -14.35
N ASP A 164 -2.49 3.19 -13.73
CA ASP A 164 -2.36 3.03 -12.27
C ASP A 164 -1.01 3.54 -11.72
N TYR A 165 0.09 3.39 -12.46
CA TYR A 165 1.40 3.86 -12.04
C TYR A 165 1.40 5.37 -11.85
N PHE A 166 0.57 6.12 -12.59
CA PHE A 166 0.49 7.56 -12.43
C PHE A 166 -0.19 7.90 -11.12
N PHE A 167 -1.30 7.23 -10.77
CA PHE A 167 -2.00 7.46 -9.50
C PHE A 167 -1.05 7.30 -8.33
N GLU A 168 -0.36 6.17 -8.25
CA GLU A 168 0.59 5.87 -7.16
C GLU A 168 1.86 6.72 -7.22
N GLY A 169 2.42 6.89 -8.42
CA GLY A 169 3.66 7.64 -8.62
C GLY A 169 3.56 9.10 -8.22
N ASP A 170 2.42 9.73 -8.54
CA ASP A 170 2.12 11.10 -8.18
C ASP A 170 1.81 11.25 -6.68
N ALA A 171 1.22 10.24 -6.04
CA ALA A 171 1.07 10.18 -4.59
C ALA A 171 2.42 10.04 -3.87
N VAL A 172 3.33 9.20 -4.37
CA VAL A 172 4.72 9.12 -3.85
C VAL A 172 5.51 10.40 -4.12
N TRP A 173 5.26 11.07 -5.25
CA TRP A 173 5.85 12.38 -5.52
C TRP A 173 5.37 13.40 -4.49
N GLN A 174 4.08 13.42 -4.14
CA GLN A 174 3.56 14.26 -3.06
C GLN A 174 4.21 13.93 -1.71
N GLU A 175 4.33 12.66 -1.31
CA GLU A 175 5.07 12.28 -0.10
C GLU A 175 6.47 12.89 -0.07
N THR A 176 7.15 12.81 -1.20
CA THR A 176 8.50 13.33 -1.36
C THR A 176 8.49 14.86 -1.30
N LEU A 177 7.53 15.53 -1.93
CA LEU A 177 7.45 16.98 -1.93
C LEU A 177 7.23 17.57 -0.53
N VAL A 178 6.31 17.00 0.25
CA VAL A 178 5.79 17.65 1.46
C VAL A 178 6.31 17.07 2.79
N SER A 179 7.12 16.02 2.75
CA SER A 179 7.69 15.40 3.96
C SER A 179 9.21 15.32 3.90
N ALA A 180 9.85 15.17 5.07
CA ALA A 180 11.30 15.06 5.18
C ALA A 180 11.88 13.78 4.55
N GLN A 181 11.11 12.69 4.46
CA GLN A 181 11.64 11.37 4.10
C GLN A 181 10.80 10.57 3.09
N GLY A 182 9.72 11.15 2.52
CA GLY A 182 8.81 10.45 1.59
C GLY A 182 9.51 9.55 0.58
N ARG A 183 8.86 8.47 0.14
CA ARG A 183 9.53 7.26 -0.40
C ARG A 183 10.54 7.53 -1.54
N GLY A 184 10.37 8.59 -2.31
CA GLY A 184 11.34 9.05 -3.31
C GLY A 184 12.73 9.45 -2.78
N ARG A 185 12.91 9.61 -1.46
CA ARG A 185 14.22 9.81 -0.81
C ARG A 185 14.83 8.53 -0.25
N LEU A 186 14.08 7.42 -0.23
CA LEU A 186 14.57 6.16 0.32
C LEU A 186 15.45 5.46 -0.71
N PRO A 187 16.69 5.08 -0.37
CA PRO A 187 17.53 4.29 -1.29
C PRO A 187 16.84 3.00 -1.74
N ASN A 188 16.06 2.37 -0.85
CA ASN A 188 15.36 1.12 -1.14
C ASN A 188 14.36 1.25 -2.29
N PHE A 189 13.76 2.43 -2.47
CA PHE A 189 12.75 2.68 -3.50
C PHE A 189 13.32 2.66 -4.93
N TYR A 190 14.64 2.76 -5.07
CA TYR A 190 15.33 2.65 -6.37
C TYR A 190 16.01 1.29 -6.58
N ASN A 191 16.06 0.43 -5.55
CA ASN A 191 16.81 -0.82 -5.59
C ASN A 191 16.30 -1.75 -6.69
N GLY A 192 14.99 -1.78 -6.94
CA GLY A 192 14.42 -2.66 -7.95
C GLY A 192 14.97 -2.37 -9.36
N PHE A 193 14.87 -1.11 -9.82
CA PHE A 193 15.40 -0.71 -11.12
C PHE A 193 16.92 -0.78 -11.19
N ARG A 194 17.60 -0.43 -10.10
CA ARG A 194 19.06 -0.57 -9.98
C ARG A 194 19.49 -2.03 -10.11
N ALA A 195 18.80 -2.97 -9.47
CA ALA A 195 19.10 -4.39 -9.55
C ALA A 195 18.92 -4.92 -10.98
N LEU A 196 17.88 -4.48 -11.70
CA LEU A 196 17.72 -4.82 -13.12
C LEU A 196 18.88 -4.29 -13.98
N ALA A 197 19.34 -3.06 -13.73
CA ALA A 197 20.47 -2.48 -14.45
C ALA A 197 21.78 -3.23 -14.18
N ILE A 198 22.09 -3.52 -12.91
CA ILE A 198 23.29 -4.30 -12.51
C ILE A 198 23.26 -5.70 -13.12
N ALA A 199 22.10 -6.35 -13.13
CA ALA A 199 21.92 -7.69 -13.71
C ALA A 199 21.78 -7.68 -15.26
N ASN A 200 21.98 -6.53 -15.90
CA ASN A 200 21.83 -6.29 -17.34
C ASN A 200 20.51 -6.86 -17.90
N LYS A 201 19.40 -6.62 -17.18
CA LYS A 201 18.06 -7.09 -17.55
C LYS A 201 17.27 -5.98 -18.23
N ASN A 202 17.11 -6.12 -19.55
CA ASN A 202 16.28 -5.24 -20.36
C ASN A 202 14.93 -5.91 -20.65
N TYR A 203 13.92 -5.58 -19.85
CA TYR A 203 12.56 -6.09 -20.06
C TYR A 203 11.75 -5.15 -20.97
N SER A 204 10.81 -5.72 -21.71
CA SER A 204 9.87 -4.93 -22.52
C SER A 204 9.02 -4.03 -21.62
N TRP A 205 8.56 -2.91 -22.19
CA TRP A 205 7.68 -1.98 -21.47
C TRP A 205 6.47 -2.68 -20.84
N MET A 206 5.79 -3.57 -21.57
CA MET A 206 4.61 -4.26 -21.06
C MET A 206 4.91 -5.18 -19.88
N LYS A 207 6.13 -5.72 -19.79
CA LYS A 207 6.54 -6.51 -18.63
C LYS A 207 6.88 -5.65 -17.41
N ILE A 208 7.55 -4.51 -17.60
CA ILE A 208 7.80 -3.55 -16.50
C ILE A 208 6.47 -2.97 -16.00
N ARG A 209 5.59 -2.58 -16.92
CA ARG A 209 4.30 -1.98 -16.60
C ARG A 209 3.33 -2.94 -15.90
N SER A 210 3.23 -4.18 -16.37
CA SER A 210 2.22 -5.14 -15.89
C SER A 210 2.76 -6.15 -14.89
N GLY A 211 4.06 -6.14 -14.62
CA GLY A 211 4.74 -7.06 -13.73
C GLY A 211 4.98 -8.46 -14.32
N SER A 212 5.54 -9.37 -13.52
CA SER A 212 5.76 -10.76 -13.91
C SER A 212 5.72 -11.73 -12.73
N LEU A 213 5.04 -12.88 -12.91
CA LEU A 213 5.02 -13.98 -11.94
C LEU A 213 6.23 -14.94 -12.07
N LYS A 214 7.18 -14.64 -12.96
CA LYS A 214 8.36 -15.48 -13.22
C LYS A 214 9.68 -14.74 -12.99
N ASN A 215 9.69 -13.43 -13.21
CA ASN A 215 10.88 -12.61 -13.12
C ASN A 215 10.58 -11.43 -12.22
N TYR A 216 11.57 -10.99 -11.45
CA TYR A 216 11.42 -9.82 -10.62
C TYR A 216 11.18 -8.59 -11.51
N THR A 217 10.20 -7.78 -11.16
CA THR A 217 9.91 -6.48 -11.75
C THR A 217 9.62 -5.52 -10.62
N PRO A 218 10.22 -4.32 -10.60
CA PRO A 218 9.77 -3.23 -9.73
C PRO A 218 8.27 -3.01 -9.89
N ASP A 219 7.61 -2.53 -8.84
CA ASP A 219 6.18 -2.35 -8.88
C ASP A 219 5.79 -0.99 -9.52
N HIS A 220 4.48 -0.73 -9.56
CA HIS A 220 3.91 0.46 -10.15
C HIS A 220 4.17 1.74 -9.32
N TYR A 221 4.50 1.63 -8.03
CA TYR A 221 4.94 2.78 -7.22
C TYR A 221 6.34 3.21 -7.67
N ASP A 222 7.29 2.26 -7.73
CA ASP A 222 8.68 2.53 -8.14
C ASP A 222 8.73 3.11 -9.56
N LEU A 223 7.97 2.50 -10.48
CA LEU A 223 7.86 2.95 -11.88
C LEU A 223 7.21 4.32 -11.95
N GLY A 224 6.06 4.46 -11.30
CA GLY A 224 5.23 5.64 -11.38
C GLY A 224 5.95 6.88 -10.88
N TYR A 225 6.58 6.78 -9.72
CA TYR A 225 7.30 7.89 -9.11
C TYR A 225 8.42 8.39 -10.01
N GLN A 226 9.23 7.51 -10.61
CA GLN A 226 10.30 7.92 -11.51
C GLN A 226 9.77 8.65 -12.75
N LEU A 227 8.68 8.18 -13.34
CA LEU A 227 8.06 8.87 -14.47
C LEU A 227 7.52 10.25 -14.04
N VAL A 228 6.80 10.32 -12.92
CA VAL A 228 6.20 11.57 -12.42
C VAL A 228 7.25 12.59 -11.99
N ALA A 229 8.24 12.16 -11.22
CA ALA A 229 9.34 13.00 -10.79
C ALA A 229 10.14 13.54 -11.98
N TYR A 230 10.42 12.72 -12.99
CA TYR A 230 11.06 13.17 -14.23
C TYR A 230 10.22 14.21 -14.97
N GLY A 231 8.91 14.00 -15.05
CA GLY A 231 7.98 14.93 -15.68
C GLY A 231 7.99 16.32 -15.03
N ASN A 232 7.91 16.36 -13.69
CA ASN A 232 8.00 17.62 -12.93
C ASN A 232 9.37 18.29 -13.09
N GLU A 233 10.45 17.52 -13.01
CA GLU A 233 11.83 18.02 -13.12
C GLU A 233 12.14 18.63 -14.48
N LYS A 234 11.65 18.03 -15.58
CA LYS A 234 12.01 18.46 -16.94
C LYS A 234 11.02 19.43 -17.58
N TYR A 235 9.75 19.36 -17.22
CA TYR A 235 8.68 20.09 -17.90
C TYR A 235 7.90 21.02 -16.95
N GLY A 236 8.30 21.09 -15.68
CA GLY A 236 7.75 22.00 -14.67
C GLY A 236 6.47 21.49 -13.99
N ASN A 237 6.09 22.18 -12.92
CA ASN A 237 5.03 21.73 -11.99
C ASN A 237 3.62 21.65 -12.61
N ASP A 238 3.36 22.31 -13.73
CA ASP A 238 2.05 22.28 -14.42
C ASP A 238 1.96 21.19 -15.49
N PHE A 239 3.05 20.46 -15.75
CA PHE A 239 3.10 19.41 -16.77
C PHE A 239 2.04 18.33 -16.52
N TRP A 240 1.98 17.79 -15.30
CA TRP A 240 1.06 16.69 -15.01
C TRP A 240 -0.39 17.13 -14.95
N HIS A 241 -0.69 18.34 -14.47
CA HIS A 241 -2.04 18.91 -14.56
C HIS A 241 -2.53 18.94 -16.01
N LYS A 242 -1.71 19.45 -16.95
CA LYS A 242 -2.03 19.46 -18.39
C LYS A 242 -2.21 18.06 -18.96
N VAL A 243 -1.30 17.13 -18.66
CA VAL A 243 -1.35 15.73 -19.14
C VAL A 243 -2.63 15.05 -18.65
N THR A 244 -2.92 15.12 -17.36
CA THR A 244 -4.10 14.45 -16.79
C THR A 244 -5.39 15.11 -17.24
N SER A 245 -5.41 16.44 -17.39
CA SER A 245 -6.56 17.17 -17.92
C SER A 245 -6.92 16.69 -19.33
N ASP A 246 -5.95 16.60 -20.23
CA ASP A 246 -6.20 16.08 -21.58
C ASP A 246 -6.65 14.62 -21.59
N ALA A 247 -6.08 13.80 -20.71
CA ALA A 247 -6.42 12.39 -20.59
C ALA A 247 -7.87 12.16 -20.13
N VAL A 248 -8.32 12.85 -19.07
CA VAL A 248 -9.71 12.69 -18.54
C VAL A 248 -10.76 13.35 -19.43
N HIS A 249 -10.37 14.30 -20.29
CA HIS A 249 -11.21 14.80 -21.37
C HIS A 249 -11.18 13.89 -22.61
N PHE A 250 -10.38 12.82 -22.60
CA PHE A 250 -10.17 11.92 -23.74
C PHE A 250 -9.78 12.67 -25.01
N LYS A 251 -8.94 13.71 -24.89
CA LYS A 251 -8.49 14.48 -26.05
C LYS A 251 -7.66 13.59 -27.00
N GLY A 252 -8.14 13.44 -28.22
CA GLY A 252 -7.57 12.49 -29.20
C GLY A 252 -8.12 11.06 -29.09
N LEU A 253 -9.17 10.85 -28.27
CA LEU A 253 -9.95 9.64 -28.03
C LEU A 253 -9.12 8.45 -27.52
N PHE A 254 -8.30 7.89 -28.40
CA PHE A 254 -7.43 6.76 -28.09
C PHE A 254 -6.07 7.24 -27.60
N PHE A 255 -5.57 6.57 -26.55
CA PHE A 255 -4.27 6.84 -25.94
C PHE A 255 -4.09 8.30 -25.50
N ALA A 256 -5.15 8.91 -24.96
CA ALA A 256 -5.18 10.33 -24.60
C ALA A 256 -4.03 10.72 -23.66
N PHE A 257 -3.71 9.90 -22.66
CA PHE A 257 -2.57 10.13 -21.76
C PHE A 257 -1.22 10.15 -22.48
N SER A 258 -0.94 9.14 -23.31
CA SER A 258 0.30 9.05 -24.09
C SER A 258 0.45 10.22 -25.06
N LYS A 259 -0.64 10.60 -25.74
CA LYS A 259 -0.67 11.75 -26.65
C LYS A 259 -0.49 13.08 -25.91
N ALA A 260 -1.03 13.19 -24.70
CA ALA A 260 -0.86 14.39 -23.89
C ALA A 260 0.58 14.54 -23.40
N ILE A 261 1.24 13.45 -22.98
CA ILE A 261 2.68 13.46 -22.70
C ILE A 261 3.44 13.99 -23.91
N GLU A 262 3.17 13.47 -25.10
CA GLU A 262 3.85 13.90 -26.32
C GLU A 262 3.62 15.37 -26.65
N ARG A 263 2.38 15.85 -26.51
CA ARG A 263 2.02 17.26 -26.70
C ARG A 263 2.78 18.20 -25.77
N TYR A 264 2.90 17.86 -24.50
CA TYR A 264 3.47 18.77 -23.50
C TYR A 264 4.96 18.58 -23.24
N SER A 265 5.55 17.46 -23.69
CA SER A 265 7.00 17.21 -23.58
C SER A 265 7.74 17.37 -24.91
N GLY A 266 7.04 17.32 -26.05
CA GLY A 266 7.66 17.20 -27.37
C GLY A 266 8.35 15.85 -27.62
N LYS A 267 8.14 14.86 -26.74
CA LYS A 267 8.73 13.52 -26.82
C LYS A 267 7.63 12.48 -26.97
N THR A 268 7.77 11.55 -27.91
CA THR A 268 6.86 10.40 -27.98
C THR A 268 6.79 9.72 -26.62
N TYR A 269 5.64 9.13 -26.30
CA TYR A 269 5.51 8.43 -25.02
C TYR A 269 6.61 7.36 -24.82
N HIS A 270 7.09 6.71 -25.89
CA HIS A 270 8.23 5.80 -25.82
C HIS A 270 9.51 6.50 -25.38
N GLN A 271 9.87 7.60 -26.04
CA GLN A 271 11.07 8.36 -25.69
C GLN A 271 10.99 8.91 -24.27
N PHE A 272 9.84 9.48 -23.87
CA PHE A 272 9.65 10.01 -22.51
C PHE A 272 9.92 8.95 -21.43
N ARG A 273 9.36 7.73 -21.61
CA ARG A 273 9.56 6.61 -20.69
C ARG A 273 11.04 6.21 -20.59
N GLN A 274 11.70 6.14 -21.74
CA GLN A 274 13.11 5.75 -21.82
C GLN A 274 13.99 6.80 -21.14
N ASP A 275 13.80 8.08 -21.48
CA ASP A 275 14.55 9.19 -20.90
C ASP A 275 14.40 9.26 -19.38
N ALA A 276 13.18 9.06 -18.87
CA ALA A 276 12.91 9.06 -17.43
C ALA A 276 13.65 7.93 -16.70
N LEU A 277 13.56 6.70 -17.22
CA LEU A 277 14.25 5.56 -16.59
C LEU A 277 15.77 5.68 -16.71
N ASP A 278 16.29 6.20 -17.82
CA ASP A 278 17.73 6.45 -18.00
C ASP A 278 18.24 7.55 -17.09
N TYR A 279 17.45 8.61 -16.85
CA TYR A 279 17.77 9.69 -15.92
C TYR A 279 18.02 9.16 -14.51
N PHE A 280 17.10 8.35 -13.96
CA PHE A 280 17.26 7.76 -12.63
C PHE A 280 18.29 6.63 -12.60
N ARG A 281 18.44 5.86 -13.68
CA ARG A 281 19.51 4.88 -13.81
C ARG A 281 20.87 5.55 -13.70
N ALA A 282 21.11 6.67 -14.41
CA ALA A 282 22.37 7.39 -14.35
C ALA A 282 22.69 7.86 -12.92
N GLN A 283 21.70 8.42 -12.22
CA GLN A 283 21.88 8.89 -10.84
C GLN A 283 22.19 7.77 -9.84
N THR A 284 21.48 6.65 -9.96
CA THR A 284 21.64 5.50 -9.05
C THR A 284 22.90 4.70 -9.35
N MET A 285 23.30 4.62 -10.62
CA MET A 285 24.49 3.91 -11.05
C MET A 285 25.78 4.70 -10.81
N ALA A 286 25.77 6.03 -10.92
CA ALA A 286 26.94 6.88 -10.64
C ALA A 286 27.51 6.71 -9.22
N LYS A 287 26.68 6.23 -8.27
CA LYS A 287 27.08 5.95 -6.89
C LYS A 287 27.46 4.48 -6.65
N SER A 288 27.59 3.68 -7.71
CA SER A 288 27.92 2.24 -7.62
C SER A 288 29.41 2.02 -7.79
N GLN A 289 30.05 1.39 -6.80
CA GLN A 289 31.29 0.69 -7.08
C GLN A 289 30.98 -0.64 -7.79
N PRO A 290 31.86 -1.14 -8.66
CA PRO A 290 31.71 -2.48 -9.22
C PRO A 290 31.73 -3.48 -8.06
N ALA A 291 30.57 -4.02 -7.71
CA ALA A 291 30.48 -5.07 -6.72
C ALA A 291 31.12 -6.35 -7.30
N SER A 292 31.97 -7.00 -6.51
CA SER A 292 32.36 -8.39 -6.79
C SER A 292 31.11 -9.24 -6.97
N GLU A 293 31.12 -10.19 -7.92
CA GLU A 293 29.98 -11.09 -8.07
C GLU A 293 29.65 -11.78 -6.74
N PRO A 294 28.39 -11.73 -6.28
CA PRO A 294 28.01 -12.34 -5.02
C PRO A 294 28.18 -13.86 -5.08
N ALA A 295 28.86 -14.42 -4.08
CA ALA A 295 28.95 -15.87 -3.91
C ALA A 295 27.62 -16.42 -3.37
N TYR A 296 26.80 -16.99 -4.26
CA TYR A 296 25.52 -17.58 -3.88
C TYR A 296 25.72 -18.91 -3.13
N ILE A 297 25.15 -19.01 -1.92
CA ILE A 297 25.17 -20.23 -1.11
C ILE A 297 24.14 -21.28 -1.56
N THR A 298 23.08 -20.89 -2.26
CA THR A 298 22.06 -21.80 -2.80
C THR A 298 21.98 -21.72 -4.32
N LYS A 299 21.39 -22.74 -4.95
CA LYS A 299 21.18 -22.76 -6.40
C LYS A 299 20.13 -21.73 -6.80
N ILE A 300 20.38 -21.04 -7.91
CA ILE A 300 19.42 -20.11 -8.52
C ILE A 300 18.18 -20.89 -8.97
N GLU A 301 17.00 -20.45 -8.50
CA GLU A 301 15.73 -20.97 -8.97
C GLU A 301 15.31 -20.33 -10.30
N LYS A 302 14.93 -21.15 -11.28
CA LYS A 302 14.49 -20.68 -12.60
C LYS A 302 12.97 -20.40 -12.61
N ASN A 303 12.56 -19.38 -13.36
CA ASN A 303 11.15 -19.03 -13.60
C ASN A 303 10.33 -18.74 -12.33
N THR A 304 10.97 -18.19 -11.31
CA THR A 304 10.35 -17.67 -10.09
C THR A 304 11.33 -16.70 -9.42
N VAL A 305 10.81 -15.84 -8.55
CA VAL A 305 11.63 -15.06 -7.63
C VAL A 305 11.51 -15.75 -6.27
N ALA A 306 12.65 -16.03 -5.66
CA ALA A 306 12.75 -16.65 -4.35
C ALA A 306 13.48 -15.70 -3.41
N ASP A 307 12.80 -15.32 -2.34
CA ASP A 307 13.30 -14.39 -1.34
C ASP A 307 13.69 -15.17 -0.09
N TYR A 308 14.84 -14.81 0.48
CA TYR A 308 15.34 -15.31 1.75
C TYR A 308 15.32 -14.15 2.74
N PHE A 309 14.51 -14.29 3.77
CA PHE A 309 14.31 -13.27 4.80
C PHE A 309 14.93 -13.73 6.10
N PHE A 310 15.76 -12.84 6.65
CA PHE A 310 16.46 -13.02 7.92
C PHE A 310 17.31 -14.30 7.93
N SER A 311 18.29 -14.36 8.81
CA SER A 311 19.11 -15.56 8.95
C SER A 311 19.61 -15.68 10.37
N ALA A 312 19.79 -16.91 10.81
CA ALA A 312 20.46 -17.20 12.07
C ALA A 312 21.28 -18.48 11.92
N PHE A 313 22.45 -18.51 12.54
CA PHE A 313 23.27 -19.71 12.62
C PHE A 313 22.61 -20.70 13.59
N VAL A 314 22.44 -21.94 13.14
CA VAL A 314 22.11 -23.09 14.00
C VAL A 314 23.41 -23.72 14.53
N ASN A 315 24.43 -23.75 13.69
CA ASN A 315 25.82 -24.12 13.98
C ASN A 315 26.70 -23.62 12.81
N ASP A 316 28.00 -23.93 12.84
CA ASP A 316 29.00 -23.48 11.88
C ASP A 316 28.66 -23.80 10.41
N ASP A 317 27.95 -24.90 10.16
CA ASP A 317 27.64 -25.42 8.82
C ASP A 317 26.16 -25.22 8.42
N THR A 318 25.33 -24.67 9.31
CA THR A 318 23.87 -24.65 9.15
C THR A 318 23.27 -23.29 9.48
N ILE A 319 22.54 -22.73 8.52
CA ILE A 319 21.79 -21.48 8.67
C ILE A 319 20.29 -21.78 8.57
N ILE A 320 19.49 -21.18 9.44
CA ILE A 320 18.03 -21.13 9.31
C ILE A 320 17.60 -19.82 8.66
N VAL A 321 16.62 -19.89 7.76
CA VAL A 321 16.05 -18.76 7.02
C VAL A 321 14.53 -18.90 6.91
N ALA A 322 13.81 -17.79 6.78
CA ALA A 322 12.47 -17.78 6.23
C ALA A 322 12.58 -17.61 4.71
N LYS A 323 11.94 -18.48 3.93
CA LYS A 323 11.99 -18.43 2.46
C LYS A 323 10.59 -18.45 1.89
N GLN A 324 10.34 -17.59 0.91
CA GLN A 324 9.12 -17.61 0.11
C GLN A 324 9.47 -17.48 -1.39
N SER A 325 8.52 -17.80 -2.25
CA SER A 325 8.65 -17.53 -3.68
C SER A 325 7.29 -17.25 -4.30
N TYR A 326 7.25 -16.76 -5.53
CA TYR A 326 5.99 -16.62 -6.27
C TYR A 326 5.19 -17.93 -6.42
N LYS A 327 5.82 -19.09 -6.18
CA LYS A 327 5.19 -20.42 -6.28
C LYS A 327 4.90 -21.09 -4.94
N LYS A 328 5.47 -20.59 -3.84
CA LYS A 328 5.43 -21.28 -2.54
C LYS A 328 5.26 -20.28 -1.41
N ALA A 329 4.29 -20.54 -0.54
CA ALA A 329 4.09 -19.81 0.70
C ALA A 329 5.34 -19.85 1.59
N SER A 330 5.47 -18.83 2.45
CA SER A 330 6.61 -18.69 3.37
C SER A 330 6.78 -19.94 4.25
N ALA A 331 8.03 -20.35 4.42
CA ALA A 331 8.40 -21.50 5.23
C ALA A 331 9.81 -21.33 5.81
N PHE A 332 10.07 -22.00 6.94
CA PHE A 332 11.41 -22.09 7.49
C PHE A 332 12.19 -23.20 6.78
N TYR A 333 13.44 -22.89 6.40
CA TYR A 333 14.39 -23.80 5.78
C TYR A 333 15.70 -23.80 6.55
N LEU A 334 16.34 -24.97 6.61
CA LEU A 334 17.77 -25.08 6.92
C LEU A 334 18.56 -25.07 5.61
N ILE A 335 19.63 -24.30 5.55
CA ILE A 335 20.64 -24.34 4.50
C ILE A 335 21.86 -25.03 5.11
N ILE A 336 22.17 -26.23 4.60
CA ILE A 336 23.28 -27.07 5.08
C ILE A 336 24.21 -27.28 3.89
N LYS A 337 25.41 -26.68 3.92
CA LYS A 337 26.39 -26.76 2.81
C LYS A 337 25.75 -26.48 1.44
N GLY A 338 24.92 -25.44 1.39
CA GLY A 338 24.18 -25.00 0.20
C GLY A 338 22.97 -25.84 -0.22
N LYS A 339 22.61 -26.88 0.55
CA LYS A 339 21.39 -27.67 0.32
C LYS A 339 20.27 -27.21 1.26
N GLU A 340 19.09 -27.02 0.68
CA GLU A 340 17.91 -26.60 1.42
C GLU A 340 17.11 -27.79 1.97
N LYS A 341 16.73 -27.71 3.24
CA LYS A 341 15.82 -28.65 3.89
C LYS A 341 14.67 -27.90 4.53
N LYS A 342 13.47 -28.06 3.98
CA LYS A 342 12.25 -27.45 4.52
C LYS A 342 11.94 -28.02 5.91
N ILE A 343 11.67 -27.14 6.87
CA ILE A 343 11.23 -27.48 8.23
C ILE A 343 9.71 -27.50 8.26
N ARG A 344 9.08 -26.34 8.05
CA ARG A 344 7.63 -26.13 8.19
C ARG A 344 7.19 -24.87 7.44
N THR A 345 6.02 -24.91 6.79
CA THR A 345 5.35 -23.71 6.27
C THR A 345 4.91 -22.84 7.44
N THR A 346 5.17 -21.53 7.40
CA THR A 346 4.71 -20.63 8.46
C THR A 346 3.18 -20.56 8.47
N ASN A 347 2.62 -20.14 9.60
CA ASN A 347 1.29 -19.54 9.57
C ASN A 347 1.32 -18.28 8.68
N LEU A 348 0.16 -17.71 8.34
CA LEU A 348 0.12 -16.43 7.63
C LEU A 348 0.89 -15.37 8.42
N VAL A 349 1.76 -14.61 7.75
CA VAL A 349 2.64 -13.61 8.36
C VAL A 349 2.43 -12.26 7.66
N ILE A 350 2.52 -11.17 8.42
CA ILE A 350 2.58 -9.80 7.86
C ILE A 350 4.02 -9.43 7.54
N ASP A 351 4.94 -9.86 8.38
CA ASP A 351 6.39 -9.70 8.24
C ASP A 351 7.05 -11.08 8.44
N ASN A 352 8.05 -11.41 7.61
CA ASN A 352 8.80 -12.66 7.67
C ASN A 352 9.86 -12.68 8.79
N TYR A 353 9.92 -11.63 9.63
CA TYR A 353 10.82 -11.58 10.79
C TYR A 353 10.62 -12.78 11.74
N PHE A 354 11.74 -13.39 12.11
CA PHE A 354 11.80 -14.41 13.14
C PHE A 354 13.09 -14.24 13.95
N ASN A 355 13.08 -14.79 15.16
CA ASN A 355 14.27 -14.95 15.98
C ASN A 355 14.48 -16.43 16.29
N TYR A 356 15.74 -16.85 16.36
CA TYR A 356 16.15 -18.23 16.62
C TYR A 356 17.02 -18.30 17.86
N ASN A 357 16.78 -19.28 18.73
CA ASN A 357 17.63 -19.61 19.86
C ASN A 357 17.50 -21.11 20.20
N ASN A 358 18.63 -21.82 20.32
CA ASN A 358 18.74 -23.20 20.82
C ASN A 358 17.66 -24.17 20.29
N GLY A 359 17.56 -24.29 18.96
CA GLY A 359 16.61 -25.20 18.31
C GLY A 359 15.17 -24.70 18.25
N LYS A 360 14.90 -23.48 18.69
CA LYS A 360 13.57 -22.88 18.68
C LYS A 360 13.53 -21.63 17.81
N VAL A 361 12.41 -21.44 17.14
CA VAL A 361 12.09 -20.24 16.37
C VAL A 361 10.88 -19.58 16.99
N VAL A 362 10.95 -18.26 17.18
CA VAL A 362 9.81 -17.43 17.55
C VAL A 362 9.53 -16.44 16.43
N TYR A 363 8.25 -16.29 16.07
CA TYR A 363 7.81 -15.35 15.04
C TYR A 363 6.36 -14.90 15.30
N ALA A 364 5.96 -13.79 14.67
CA ALA A 364 4.61 -13.25 14.77
C ALA A 364 3.75 -13.73 13.57
N SER A 365 2.57 -14.27 13.85
CA SER A 365 1.63 -14.71 12.82
C SER A 365 0.34 -13.89 12.84
N TYR A 366 -0.16 -13.60 11.66
CA TYR A 366 -1.49 -13.03 11.45
C TYR A 366 -2.60 -14.03 11.78
N GLN A 367 -3.65 -13.54 12.43
CA GLN A 367 -4.90 -14.25 12.61
C GLN A 367 -6.10 -13.31 12.43
N SER A 368 -7.03 -13.64 11.53
CA SER A 368 -8.28 -12.90 11.38
C SER A 368 -9.21 -13.08 12.57
N ASP A 369 -10.04 -12.09 12.85
CA ASP A 369 -11.19 -12.27 13.73
C ASP A 369 -12.33 -12.98 12.96
N PRO A 370 -12.97 -14.02 13.54
CA PRO A 370 -14.00 -14.78 12.83
C PRO A 370 -15.29 -13.99 12.60
N ARG A 371 -15.53 -12.89 13.32
CA ARG A 371 -16.76 -12.09 13.22
C ARG A 371 -16.54 -10.74 12.57
N TRP A 372 -15.41 -10.08 12.84
CA TRP A 372 -15.20 -8.67 12.49
C TRP A 372 -14.09 -8.53 11.45
N ALA A 373 -14.46 -8.24 10.20
CA ALA A 373 -13.51 -8.12 9.08
C ALA A 373 -12.40 -7.07 9.30
N ASN A 374 -12.70 -5.99 10.03
CA ASN A 374 -11.74 -4.91 10.34
C ASN A 374 -10.98 -5.15 11.66
N ARG A 375 -11.08 -6.35 12.24
CA ARG A 375 -10.28 -6.76 13.40
C ARG A 375 -9.45 -7.99 13.07
N ASN A 376 -8.18 -7.92 13.39
CA ASN A 376 -7.27 -9.05 13.28
C ASN A 376 -6.15 -8.91 14.31
N TYR A 377 -5.35 -9.95 14.42
CA TYR A 377 -4.42 -10.14 15.51
C TYR A 377 -3.04 -10.53 14.98
N SER A 378 -2.02 -10.16 15.76
CA SER A 378 -0.64 -10.61 15.60
C SER A 378 -0.28 -11.42 16.85
N ASN A 379 -0.17 -12.73 16.68
CA ASN A 379 0.04 -13.69 17.76
C ASN A 379 1.39 -14.36 17.64
N ILE A 380 2.04 -14.61 18.78
CA ILE A 380 3.37 -15.20 18.82
C ILE A 380 3.28 -16.71 18.68
N GLN A 381 4.07 -17.25 17.77
CA GLN A 381 4.23 -18.68 17.52
C GLN A 381 5.62 -19.11 17.97
N LEU A 382 5.69 -20.30 18.57
CA LEU A 382 6.93 -20.98 18.93
C LEU A 382 7.02 -22.29 18.16
N LEU A 383 8.08 -22.45 17.37
CA LEU A 383 8.39 -23.65 16.61
C LEU A 383 9.66 -24.29 17.14
N ASP A 384 9.62 -25.60 17.39
CA ASP A 384 10.81 -26.42 17.62
C ASP A 384 11.26 -27.04 16.28
N ILE A 385 12.51 -26.79 15.87
CA ILE A 385 12.98 -27.16 14.53
C ILE A 385 13.28 -28.65 14.38
N TYR A 386 13.53 -29.36 15.48
CA TYR A 386 13.87 -30.79 15.46
C TYR A 386 12.61 -31.64 15.39
N THR A 387 11.63 -31.33 16.25
CA THR A 387 10.34 -32.02 16.29
C THR A 387 9.35 -31.50 15.24
N LYS A 388 9.60 -30.31 14.68
CA LYS A 388 8.72 -29.58 13.75
C LYS A 388 7.35 -29.22 14.34
N LYS A 389 7.20 -29.34 15.67
CA LYS A 389 5.98 -29.00 16.39
C LYS A 389 5.94 -27.51 16.66
N GLN A 390 4.77 -26.91 16.45
CA GLN A 390 4.51 -25.49 16.69
C GLN A 390 3.41 -25.34 17.75
N ARG A 391 3.56 -24.35 18.63
CA ARG A 391 2.51 -23.91 19.56
C ARG A 391 2.34 -22.40 19.48
N GLN A 392 1.11 -21.93 19.62
CA GLN A 392 0.79 -20.51 19.77
C GLN A 392 0.95 -20.12 21.24
N LEU A 393 1.67 -19.04 21.50
CA LEU A 393 1.94 -18.55 22.86
C LEU A 393 0.95 -17.45 23.30
N THR A 394 0.42 -16.67 22.36
CA THR A 394 -0.47 -15.55 22.66
C THR A 394 -1.75 -15.62 21.86
N PHE A 395 -2.82 -15.01 22.35
CA PHE A 395 -4.14 -15.07 21.72
C PHE A 395 -4.76 -13.68 21.71
N LYS A 396 -5.39 -13.33 20.57
CA LYS A 396 -6.03 -12.03 20.37
C LYS A 396 -5.12 -10.84 20.71
N SER A 397 -3.83 -10.95 20.41
CA SER A 397 -2.82 -9.93 20.70
C SER A 397 -2.45 -9.08 19.48
N LYS A 398 -1.64 -8.05 19.71
CA LYS A 398 -0.95 -7.25 18.69
C LYS A 398 0.55 -7.19 19.00
N TYR A 399 1.16 -8.37 19.09
CA TYR A 399 2.58 -8.51 19.37
C TYR A 399 3.36 -8.69 18.08
N PHE A 400 4.49 -7.99 17.98
CA PHE A 400 5.35 -7.94 16.81
C PHE A 400 6.81 -8.12 17.21
N SER A 401 7.66 -8.41 16.22
CA SER A 401 9.13 -8.48 16.36
C SER A 401 9.62 -9.27 17.59
N PRO A 402 9.19 -10.53 17.78
CA PRO A 402 9.55 -11.30 18.96
C PRO A 402 11.02 -11.70 18.97
N VAL A 403 11.66 -11.62 20.14
CA VAL A 403 13.05 -12.05 20.36
C VAL A 403 13.17 -12.88 21.63
N PHE A 404 14.02 -13.90 21.62
CA PHE A 404 14.39 -14.61 22.83
C PHE A 404 15.34 -13.75 23.68
N SER A 405 15.20 -13.85 24.99
CA SER A 405 16.25 -13.51 25.95
C SER A 405 17.49 -14.40 25.73
N ASN A 406 18.66 -13.96 26.21
CA ASN A 406 19.93 -14.68 26.02
C ASN A 406 19.88 -16.12 26.56
N ASN A 407 19.22 -16.33 27.71
CA ASN A 407 19.04 -17.65 28.32
C ASN A 407 17.90 -18.48 27.69
N GLY A 408 17.13 -17.89 26.76
CA GLY A 408 16.02 -18.54 26.06
C GLY A 408 14.78 -18.82 26.92
N MET A 409 14.71 -18.29 28.15
CA MET A 409 13.58 -18.52 29.06
C MET A 409 12.42 -17.54 28.85
N GLU A 410 12.73 -16.34 28.36
CA GLU A 410 11.76 -15.26 28.11
C GLU A 410 11.73 -14.86 26.63
N ILE A 411 10.60 -14.31 26.19
CA ILE A 411 10.41 -13.72 24.86
C ILE A 411 9.97 -12.27 25.03
N LEU A 412 10.74 -11.34 24.48
CA LEU A 412 10.38 -9.92 24.39
C LEU A 412 9.66 -9.65 23.07
N THR A 413 8.67 -8.75 23.08
CA THR A 413 7.89 -8.38 21.90
C THR A 413 7.55 -6.90 21.90
N VAL A 414 7.28 -6.34 20.71
CA VAL A 414 6.69 -5.01 20.57
C VAL A 414 5.17 -5.14 20.65
N ASN A 415 4.53 -4.39 21.53
CA ASN A 415 3.08 -4.34 21.66
C ASN A 415 2.52 -3.02 21.09
N VAL A 416 1.60 -3.12 20.12
CA VAL A 416 0.84 -1.96 19.65
C VAL A 416 -0.53 -1.95 20.33
N LYS A 417 -0.72 -1.02 21.27
CA LYS A 417 -2.02 -0.83 21.92
C LYS A 417 -3.03 -0.29 20.92
N ALA A 418 -4.22 -0.89 20.88
CA ALA A 418 -5.30 -0.45 19.98
C ALA A 418 -5.84 0.93 20.39
N ASN A 419 -5.84 1.26 21.68
CA ASN A 419 -6.25 2.56 22.19
C ASN A 419 -5.03 3.19 22.88
N ALA A 420 -4.62 4.37 22.43
CA ALA A 420 -3.69 5.19 23.19
C ALA A 420 -4.48 5.78 24.36
N ALA A 421 -4.38 5.13 25.51
CA ALA A 421 -4.65 5.74 26.81
C ALA A 421 -3.33 5.71 27.58
#